data_AF-A0A1B6NTJ1-F1
#
_entry.id   AF-A0A1B6NTJ1-F1
#
_cell.length_a   1.000
_cell.length_b   1.000
_cell.length_c   1.000
_cell.angle_alpha   90.00
_cell.angle_beta   90.00
_cell.angle_gamma   90.00
#
_symmetry.space_group_name_H-M   'P 1'
#
loop_
_entity.id
_entity.type
_entity.pdbx_description
1 polymer ?
#
loop_
_entity_poly.entity_id
_entity_poly.type
_entity_poly.pdbx_seq_one_letter_code
_entity_poly.pdbx_strand_id
1 'polypeptide(L)' 'NSNILPIPATFILNKDGQVIWRYVDVDYRTRAEPQEIIEALQKG' A
#
# COMPACT_ATOMS: atom_id res chain seq x y z
N ASN A 1 0.42 -21.09 20.57
CA ASN A 1 -0.18 -19.82 20.09
C ASN A 1 0.83 -19.06 19.27
N SER A 2 0.86 -19.26 17.96
CA SER A 2 1.73 -18.54 17.02
C SER A 2 1.05 -17.23 16.62
N ASN A 3 1.39 -16.14 17.29
CA ASN A 3 0.95 -14.79 16.90
C ASN A 3 1.76 -14.35 15.67
N ILE A 4 1.28 -14.69 14.49
CA ILE A 4 1.79 -14.11 13.24
C ILE A 4 1.01 -12.81 13.01
N LEU A 5 1.72 -11.69 13.00
CA LEU A 5 1.12 -10.41 12.64
C LEU A 5 0.84 -10.39 11.13
N PRO A 6 -0.31 -9.86 10.69
CA PRO A 6 -0.57 -9.69 9.27
C PRO A 6 0.44 -8.73 8.64
N ILE A 7 0.86 -9.04 7.42
CA ILE A 7 1.72 -8.18 6.62
C ILE A 7 0.87 -6.97 6.16
N PRO A 8 1.23 -5.72 6.50
CA PRO A 8 0.50 -4.55 6.05
C PRO A 8 0.64 -4.35 4.54
N ALA A 9 -0.43 -3.87 3.90
CA ALA A 9 -0.44 -3.54 2.48
C ALA A 9 -1.33 -2.32 2.21
N THR A 10 -0.90 -1.46 1.29
CA THR A 10 -1.67 -0.31 0.79
C THR A 10 -1.83 -0.45 -0.72
N PHE A 11 -3.04 -0.23 -1.23
CA PHE A 11 -3.35 -0.27 -2.65
C PHE A 11 -4.06 1.01 -3.08
N ILE A 12 -3.75 1.48 -4.28
CA ILE A 12 -4.49 2.57 -4.93
C ILE A 12 -5.16 1.99 -6.17
N LEU A 13 -6.46 2.26 -6.29
CA LEU A 13 -7.27 1.84 -7.43
C LEU A 13 -7.65 3.05 -8.27
N ASN A 14 -7.69 2.90 -9.59
CA ASN A 14 -8.31 3.89 -10.48
C ASN A 14 -9.85 3.76 -10.43
N LYS A 15 -10.55 4.64 -11.15
CA LYS A 15 -12.03 4.67 -11.18
C LYS A 15 -12.65 3.43 -11.82
N ASP A 16 -11.90 2.71 -12.65
CA ASP A 16 -12.32 1.45 -13.26
C ASP A 16 -12.11 0.24 -12.33
N GLY A 17 -11.65 0.48 -11.09
CA GLY A 17 -11.40 -0.56 -10.09
C GLY A 17 -10.10 -1.34 -10.30
N GLN A 18 -9.17 -0.85 -11.13
CA GLN A 18 -7.87 -1.47 -11.37
C GLN A 18 -6.83 -0.95 -10.38
N VAL A 19 -6.00 -1.85 -9.85
CA VAL A 19 -4.87 -1.46 -8.99
C VAL A 19 -3.80 -0.78 -9.83
N ILE A 20 -3.53 0.50 -9.54
CA ILE A 20 -2.52 1.30 -10.24
C ILE A 20 -1.24 1.49 -9.42
N TRP A 21 -1.29 1.20 -8.12
CA TRP A 21 -0.14 1.27 -7.23
C TRP A 21 -0.34 0.36 -6.01
N ARG A 22 0.77 -0.16 -5.47
CA ARG A 22 0.77 -1.02 -4.28
C ARG A 22 2.05 -0.84 -3.46
N TYR A 23 1.91 -1.01 -2.15
CA TYR A 23 3.03 -1.12 -1.21
C TYR A 23 2.76 -2.27 -0.23
N VAL A 24 3.77 -3.12 -0.01
CA VAL A 24 3.72 -4.27 0.90
C VAL A 24 5.09 -4.41 1.56
N ASP A 25 5.14 -4.53 2.89
CA ASP A 25 6.38 -4.71 3.64
C ASP A 25 6.22 -5.74 4.75
N VAL A 26 7.20 -6.63 4.89
CA VAL A 26 7.22 -7.71 5.89
C VAL A 26 7.45 -7.19 7.31
N ASP A 27 8.12 -6.05 7.47
CA ASP A 27 8.21 -5.36 8.76
C ASP A 27 6.93 -4.55 8.97
N TYR A 28 6.10 -5.02 9.89
CA TYR A 28 4.81 -4.41 10.25
C TYR A 28 4.93 -2.98 10.79
N ARG A 29 6.13 -2.49 11.08
CA ARG A 29 6.40 -1.11 11.52
C ARG A 29 6.65 -0.17 10.35
N THR A 30 6.98 -0.70 9.18
CA THR A 30 7.18 0.09 7.97
C THR A 30 5.82 0.41 7.32
N ARG A 31 5.73 1.59 6.73
CA ARG A 31 4.56 2.08 6.01
C ARG A 31 5.03 2.70 4.69
N ALA A 32 4.11 2.81 3.75
CA ALA A 32 4.33 3.59 2.54
C ALA A 32 4.63 5.05 2.91
N GLU A 33 5.59 5.65 2.21
CA GLU A 33 5.87 7.08 2.36
C GLU A 33 4.68 7.90 1.84
N PRO A 34 4.11 8.84 2.63
CA PRO A 34 2.92 9.58 2.22
C PRO A 34 3.07 10.31 0.88
N GLN A 35 4.27 10.82 0.60
CA GLN A 35 4.57 11.52 -0.64
C GLN A 35 4.43 10.60 -1.87
N GLU A 36 4.87 9.34 -1.78
CA GLU A 36 4.72 8.37 -2.87
C GLU A 36 3.25 8.06 -3.17
N ILE A 37 2.40 8.05 -2.13
CA ILE A 37 0.95 7.87 -2.27
C ILE A 37 0.35 9.06 -3.03
N ILE A 38 0.70 10.30 -2.66
CA ILE A 38 0.19 11.50 -3.33
C ILE A 38 0.62 11.54 -4.80
N GLU A 39 1.87 11.22 -5.09
CA GLU A 39 2.38 11.16 -6.47
C GLU A 39 1.70 10.07 -7.30
N ALA A 40 1.41 8.92 -6.70
CA ALA A 40 0.67 7.86 -7.37
C ALA A 40 -0.78 8.28 -7.68
N LEU A 41 -1.43 9.02 -6.78
CA LEU A 41 -2.78 9.56 -7.00
C LEU A 41 -2.85 10.63 -8.09
N GLN A 42 -1.76 11.37 -8.33
CA GLN A 42 -1.71 12.39 -9.38
C GLN A 42 -1.51 11.81 -10.79
N LYS A 43 -1.04 10.56 -10.89
CA LYS A 43 -0.73 9.89 -12.17
C LYS A 43 -1.88 9.06 -12.74
N GLY A 44 -2.88 8.73 -11.92
CA GLY A 44 -4.03 7.87 -12.28
C GLY A 44 -5.33 8.65 -12.43
#